data_AF-A0A661L0V9-F1
#
_entry.id   AF-A0A661L0V9-F1
#
_cell.length_a   1.000
_cell.length_b   1.000
_cell.length_c   1.000
_cell.angle_alpha   90.00
_cell.angle_beta   90.00
_cell.angle_gamma   90.00
#
_symmetry.space_group_name_H-M   'P 1'
#
loop_
_entity.id
_entity.type
_entity.pdbx_description
1 polymer ?
#
loop_
_entity_poly.entity_id
_entity_poly.type
_entity_poly.pdbx_seq_one_letter_code
_entity_poly.pdbx_strand_id
1 'polypeptide(L)'
;MVSLSEIIDAYYFVNVSSYGSNRAILCKDTGRILYRSEEAGIDEVADQDLDWENCIEIPHKYDLNLGRELVFEFVEMYLPDEYYRVRQIFRKRGAYSRYKRFLESRGMLDTWYEFE
;
A
#
# COMPACT_ATOMS: atom_id res chain seq x y z
N MET A 1 23.28 2.37 -2.10
CA MET A 1 22.11 2.68 -2.96
C MET A 1 21.11 1.57 -2.73
N VAL A 2 19.92 1.92 -2.26
CA VAL A 2 18.85 0.94 -1.98
C VAL A 2 18.28 0.40 -3.28
N SER A 3 17.99 -0.91 -3.34
CA SER A 3 17.33 -1.54 -4.47
C SER A 3 15.81 -1.53 -4.33
N LEU A 4 15.11 -1.64 -5.46
CA LEU A 4 13.65 -1.78 -5.44
C LEU A 4 13.20 -3.03 -4.68
N SER A 5 13.95 -4.13 -4.74
CA SER A 5 13.63 -5.35 -3.99
C SER A 5 13.64 -5.10 -2.49
N GLU A 6 14.64 -4.39 -1.97
CA GLU A 6 14.73 -4.06 -0.54
C GLU A 6 13.56 -3.16 -0.10
N ILE A 7 13.14 -2.21 -0.95
CA ILE A 7 11.96 -1.38 -0.67
C ILE A 7 10.69 -2.23 -0.65
N ILE A 8 10.54 -3.16 -1.60
CA ILE A 8 9.38 -4.07 -1.67
C ILE A 8 9.34 -4.98 -0.44
N ASP A 9 10.48 -5.52 -0.02
CA ASP A 9 10.58 -6.37 1.17
C ASP A 9 10.22 -5.59 2.44
N ALA A 10 10.68 -4.34 2.55
CA ALA A 10 10.30 -3.45 3.63
C ALA A 10 8.80 -3.11 3.62
N TYR A 11 8.24 -2.87 2.42
CA TYR A 11 6.80 -2.66 2.27
C TYR A 11 6.00 -3.89 2.70
N TYR A 12 6.42 -5.10 2.30
CA TYR A 12 5.76 -6.31 2.77
C TYR A 12 5.86 -6.44 4.29
N PHE A 13 7.02 -6.19 4.87
CA PHE A 13 7.24 -6.24 6.31
C PHE A 13 6.27 -5.34 7.09
N VAL A 14 6.10 -4.07 6.70
CA VAL A 14 5.19 -3.15 7.39
C VAL A 14 3.72 -3.58 7.26
N ASN A 15 3.38 -4.35 6.21
CA ASN A 15 2.02 -4.80 5.92
C ASN A 15 1.64 -6.18 6.50
N VAL A 16 2.58 -6.91 7.13
CA VAL A 16 2.31 -8.24 7.73
C VAL A 16 1.40 -8.14 8.94
N SER A 17 1.60 -7.12 9.78
CA SER A 17 0.86 -6.91 11.03
C SER A 17 -0.14 -5.75 10.90
N SER A 18 -0.81 -5.40 12.00
CA SER A 18 -1.68 -4.23 12.04
C SER A 18 -0.92 -2.94 11.77
N TYR A 19 -1.65 -1.91 11.34
CA TYR A 19 -1.11 -0.58 11.08
C TYR A 19 -0.30 -0.06 12.28
N GLY A 20 0.94 0.35 12.03
CA GLY A 20 1.87 0.86 13.05
C GLY A 20 2.58 -0.20 13.90
N SER A 21 2.20 -1.49 13.81
CA SER A 21 2.84 -2.56 14.58
C SER A 21 4.24 -2.90 14.06
N ASN A 22 4.40 -2.90 12.73
CA ASN A 22 5.69 -3.01 12.06
C ASN A 22 6.02 -1.69 11.38
N ARG A 23 7.26 -1.23 11.54
CA ARG A 23 7.76 0.00 10.91
C ARG A 23 9.08 -0.29 10.20
N ALA A 24 9.29 0.36 9.07
CA ALA A 24 10.56 0.33 8.36
C ALA A 24 10.92 1.77 7.95
N ILE A 25 12.18 2.16 8.14
CA ILE A 25 12.66 3.52 7.89
C ILE A 25 13.86 3.48 6.95
N LEU A 26 13.75 4.14 5.81
CA LEU A 26 14.82 4.33 4.84
C LEU A 26 15.64 5.58 5.17
N CYS A 27 16.93 5.43 5.41
CA CYS A 27 17.88 6.54 5.53
C CYS A 27 18.36 6.94 4.12
N LYS A 28 18.07 8.17 3.66
CA LYS A 28 18.31 8.60 2.27
C LYS A 28 19.80 8.71 1.91
N ASP A 29 20.64 9.07 2.88
CA ASP A 29 22.10 9.19 2.71
C ASP A 29 22.81 7.85 2.48
N THR A 30 22.44 6.84 3.27
CA THR A 30 23.10 5.54 3.28
C THR A 30 22.36 4.52 2.40
N GLY A 31 21.06 4.72 2.19
CA GLY A 31 20.16 3.75 1.58
C GLY A 31 19.86 2.55 2.48
N ARG A 32 20.20 2.61 3.77
CA ARG A 32 19.88 1.54 4.74
C ARG A 32 18.41 1.63 5.14
N ILE A 33 17.77 0.48 5.26
CA ILE A 33 16.42 0.34 5.84
C ILE A 33 16.57 -0.23 7.24
N LEU A 34 15.98 0.44 8.22
CA LEU A 34 15.94 0.01 9.62
C LEU A 34 14.55 -0.50 9.97
N TYR A 35 14.50 -1.65 10.63
CA TYR A 35 13.25 -2.34 10.96
C TYR A 35 12.91 -2.21 12.44
N ARG A 36 11.62 -2.11 12.74
CA ARG A 36 11.09 -2.12 14.10
C ARG A 36 9.79 -2.92 14.17
N SER A 37 9.71 -3.84 15.14
CA SER A 37 8.52 -4.62 15.46
C SER A 37 8.57 -5.04 16.92
N GLU A 38 7.60 -4.57 17.70
CA GLU A 38 7.49 -4.95 19.12
C GLU A 38 7.20 -6.44 19.29
N GLU A 39 6.32 -7.00 18.44
CA GLU A 39 5.93 -8.41 18.48
C GLU A 39 7.10 -9.35 18.16
N ALA A 40 7.97 -8.96 17.23
CA ALA A 40 9.14 -9.74 16.84
C ALA A 40 10.39 -9.42 17.69
N GLY A 41 10.31 -8.45 18.61
CA GLY A 41 11.46 -8.00 19.42
C GLY A 41 12.57 -7.34 18.59
N ILE A 42 12.21 -6.70 17.47
CA ILE A 42 13.13 -6.02 16.56
C ILE A 42 13.08 -4.52 16.85
N ASP A 43 14.21 -3.90 17.17
CA ASP A 43 14.32 -2.44 17.27
C ASP A 43 15.69 -1.96 16.78
N GLU A 44 15.88 -1.93 15.46
CA GLU A 44 17.13 -1.45 14.84
C GLU A 44 17.26 0.09 14.89
N VAL A 45 16.21 0.77 15.34
CA VAL A 45 16.10 2.23 15.40
C VAL A 45 16.63 2.76 16.73
N ALA A 46 16.35 2.06 17.84
CA ALA A 46 16.70 2.51 19.19
C ALA A 46 18.21 2.76 19.39
N ASP A 47 19.07 2.05 18.67
CA ASP A 47 20.53 2.16 18.76
C ASP A 47 21.14 3.16 17.77
N GLN A 48 20.34 3.92 17.04
CA GLN A 48 20.81 4.82 15.98
C GLN A 48 20.50 6.29 16.32
N ASP A 49 21.51 7.14 16.20
CA ASP A 49 21.34 8.59 16.21
C ASP A 49 20.94 9.05 14.80
N LEU A 50 19.64 8.98 14.51
CA LEU A 50 19.11 9.25 13.17
C LEU A 50 18.81 10.73 12.96
N ASP A 51 19.28 11.26 11.83
CA ASP A 51 18.74 12.48 11.26
C ASP A 51 17.37 12.18 10.62
N TRP A 52 16.31 12.45 11.37
CA TRP A 52 14.92 12.19 10.95
C TRP A 52 14.52 12.99 9.71
N GLU A 53 15.12 14.15 9.43
CA GLU A 53 14.87 14.90 8.19
C GLU A 53 15.42 14.17 6.96
N ASN A 54 16.45 13.35 7.18
CA ASN A 54 17.07 12.53 6.15
C ASN A 54 16.50 11.10 6.06
N CYS A 55 15.46 10.81 6.84
CA CYS A 55 14.78 9.52 6.84
C CYS A 55 13.40 9.60 6.16
N ILE A 56 12.97 8.50 5.57
CA ILE A 56 11.62 8.31 5.05
C ILE A 56 11.06 7.04 5.65
N GLU A 57 9.86 7.11 6.22
CA GLU A 57 9.15 5.92 6.67
C GLU A 57 8.54 5.18 5.48
N ILE A 58 8.73 3.86 5.43
CA ILE A 58 8.11 3.01 4.43
C ILE A 58 6.61 2.94 4.74
N PRO A 59 5.75 3.37 3.82
CA PRO A 59 4.33 3.51 4.08
C PRO A 59 3.64 2.14 4.18
N HIS A 60 2.60 2.07 5.01
CA HIS A 60 1.67 0.94 5.02
C HIS A 60 0.73 1.03 3.79
N LYS A 61 0.07 -0.07 3.41
CA LYS A 61 -0.91 -0.06 2.30
C LYS A 61 -2.05 0.95 2.47
N TYR A 62 -2.37 1.31 3.72
CA TYR A 62 -3.40 2.30 4.05
C TYR A 62 -2.91 3.74 3.87
N ASP A 63 -1.61 4.01 3.97
CA ASP A 63 -1.06 5.35 3.73
C ASP A 63 -0.99 5.66 2.23
N LEU A 64 -0.93 4.61 1.41
CA LEU A 64 -0.92 4.69 -0.03
C LEU A 64 -2.32 4.55 -0.65
N ASN A 65 -3.37 4.41 0.17
CA ASN A 65 -4.74 4.08 -0.27
C ASN A 65 -4.80 2.84 -1.20
N LEU A 66 -3.80 1.95 -1.15
CA LEU A 66 -3.68 0.84 -2.09
C LEU A 66 -4.70 -0.25 -1.74
N GLY A 67 -5.46 -0.67 -2.75
CA GLY A 67 -6.47 -1.71 -2.65
C GLY A 67 -7.89 -1.19 -2.76
N ARG A 68 -8.68 -1.25 -1.69
CA ARG A 68 -10.12 -0.96 -1.76
C ARG A 68 -10.40 0.53 -1.97
N GLU A 69 -9.57 1.42 -1.43
CA GLU A 69 -9.74 2.87 -1.56
C GLU A 69 -9.39 3.32 -2.97
N LEU A 70 -8.26 2.87 -3.54
CA LEU A 70 -7.91 3.07 -4.94
C LEU A 70 -9.04 2.68 -5.91
N VAL A 71 -9.76 1.59 -5.63
CA VAL A 71 -10.93 1.19 -6.42
C VAL A 71 -12.05 2.23 -6.35
N PHE A 72 -12.33 2.80 -5.18
CA PHE A 72 -13.37 3.81 -5.04
C PHE A 72 -12.95 5.16 -5.62
N GLU A 73 -11.67 5.54 -5.51
CA GLU A 73 -11.11 6.73 -6.16
C GLU A 73 -11.27 6.63 -7.69
N PHE A 74 -10.90 5.49 -8.28
CA PHE A 74 -11.11 5.25 -9.71
C PHE A 74 -12.59 5.36 -10.09
N VAL A 75 -13.49 4.75 -9.32
CA VAL A 75 -14.91 4.76 -9.64
C VAL A 75 -15.52 6.15 -9.48
N GLU A 76 -15.11 6.94 -8.49
CA GLU A 76 -15.54 8.34 -8.35
C GLU A 76 -15.09 9.18 -9.55
N MET A 77 -13.89 8.93 -10.07
CA MET A 77 -13.32 9.69 -11.19
C MET A 77 -13.90 9.30 -12.55
N TYR A 78 -14.04 8.00 -12.83
CA TYR A 78 -14.35 7.50 -14.18
C TYR A 78 -15.77 6.92 -14.33
N LEU A 79 -16.40 6.48 -13.23
CA LEU A 79 -17.69 5.79 -13.25
C LEU A 79 -18.59 6.20 -12.05
N PRO A 80 -18.82 7.51 -11.80
CA PRO A 80 -19.45 7.98 -10.57
C PRO A 80 -20.85 7.37 -10.34
N ASP A 81 -21.61 7.15 -11.42
CA ASP A 81 -22.95 6.54 -11.37
C ASP A 81 -22.95 5.07 -10.91
N GLU A 82 -21.80 4.39 -10.99
CA GLU A 82 -21.65 2.98 -10.62
C GLU A 82 -21.08 2.79 -9.22
N TYR A 83 -20.79 3.87 -8.49
CA TYR A 83 -20.18 3.83 -7.15
C TYR A 83 -20.93 2.89 -6.20
N TYR A 84 -22.26 3.01 -6.13
CA TYR A 84 -23.07 2.17 -5.26
C TYR A 84 -22.97 0.68 -5.63
N ARG A 85 -22.92 0.36 -6.92
CA ARG A 85 -22.81 -1.01 -7.42
C ARG A 85 -21.45 -1.61 -7.06
N VAL A 86 -20.36 -0.86 -7.28
CA VAL A 86 -19.02 -1.29 -6.89
C VAL A 86 -18.93 -1.48 -5.37
N ARG A 87 -19.55 -0.59 -4.59
CA ARG A 87 -19.66 -0.77 -3.13
C ARG A 87 -20.30 -2.09 -2.75
N GLN A 88 -21.33 -2.56 -3.47
CA GLN A 88 -21.91 -3.90 -3.23
C GLN A 88 -20.98 -5.05 -3.63
N ILE A 89 -20.18 -4.90 -4.70
CA ILE A 89 -19.20 -5.92 -5.12
C ILE A 89 -18.19 -6.22 -4.00
N PHE A 90 -17.72 -5.17 -3.31
CA PHE A 90 -16.73 -5.24 -2.23
C PHE A 90 -17.27 -5.70 -0.87
N ARG A 91 -18.58 -5.95 -0.76
CA ARG A 91 -19.18 -6.57 0.44
C ARG A 91 -19.09 -8.10 0.45
N LYS A 92 -18.66 -8.72 -0.64
CA LYS A 92 -18.60 -10.18 -0.81
C LYS A 92 -17.17 -10.65 -1.07
N ARG A 93 -16.81 -11.87 -0.65
CA ARG A 93 -15.50 -12.50 -0.96
C ARG A 93 -15.25 -12.54 -2.46
N GLY A 94 -14.00 -12.37 -2.91
CA GLY A 94 -13.66 -12.34 -4.35
C GLY A 94 -14.06 -11.03 -5.06
N ALA A 95 -14.02 -9.91 -4.34
CA ALA A 95 -14.43 -8.60 -4.84
C ALA A 95 -13.62 -8.16 -6.07
N TYR A 96 -12.29 -8.27 -6.03
CA TYR A 96 -11.41 -7.85 -7.12
C TYR A 96 -11.69 -8.57 -8.44
N SER A 97 -11.88 -9.89 -8.44
CA SER A 97 -12.21 -10.64 -9.67
C SER A 97 -13.58 -10.28 -10.24
N ARG A 98 -14.54 -9.87 -9.40
CA ARG A 98 -15.84 -9.37 -9.86
C ARG A 98 -15.76 -7.92 -10.34
N TYR A 99 -14.93 -7.11 -9.70
CA TYR A 99 -14.67 -5.73 -10.09
C TYR A 99 -13.99 -5.67 -11.47
N LYS A 100 -12.93 -6.45 -11.71
CA LYS A 100 -12.28 -6.53 -13.04
C LYS A 100 -13.25 -6.96 -14.14
N ARG A 101 -14.09 -7.97 -13.90
CA ARG A 101 -15.19 -8.37 -14.81
C ARG A 101 -16.22 -7.26 -15.04
N PHE A 102 -16.53 -6.48 -14.02
CA PHE A 102 -17.43 -5.34 -14.13
C PHE A 102 -16.80 -4.23 -14.99
N LEU A 103 -15.53 -3.90 -14.80
CA LEU A 103 -14.81 -2.93 -15.62
C LEU A 103 -14.69 -3.38 -17.08
N GLU A 104 -14.40 -4.65 -17.31
CA GLU A 104 -14.38 -5.26 -18.64
C GLU A 104 -15.73 -5.07 -19.34
N SER A 105 -16.85 -5.32 -18.63
CA SER A 105 -18.20 -5.11 -19.16
C SER A 105 -18.53 -3.64 -19.47
N ARG A 106 -17.73 -2.70 -18.94
CA ARG A 106 -17.85 -1.26 -19.15
C ARG A 106 -16.79 -0.71 -20.12
N GLY A 107 -15.89 -1.55 -20.64
CA GLY A 107 -14.76 -1.10 -21.45
C GLY A 107 -13.73 -0.27 -20.68
N MET A 108 -13.70 -0.36 -19.35
CA MET A 108 -12.84 0.45 -18.47
C MET A 108 -11.69 -0.36 -17.85
N LEU A 109 -11.49 -1.61 -18.29
CA LEU A 109 -10.47 -2.48 -17.70
C LEU A 109 -9.05 -1.99 -18.00
N ASP A 110 -8.79 -1.52 -19.23
CA ASP A 110 -7.49 -0.98 -19.60
C ASP A 110 -7.21 0.34 -18.88
N THR A 111 -8.20 1.25 -18.81
CA THR A 111 -8.09 2.49 -18.01
C THR A 111 -7.80 2.20 -16.53
N TRP A 112 -8.37 1.13 -15.98
CA TRP A 112 -8.04 0.69 -14.62
C TRP A 112 -6.59 0.22 -14.50
N TYR A 113 -6.07 -0.54 -15.46
CA TYR A 113 -4.66 -0.97 -15.43
C TYR A 113 -3.67 0.17 -15.59
N GLU A 114 -4.04 1.28 -16.25
CA GLU A 114 -3.22 2.49 -16.31
C GLU A 114 -3.28 3.32 -15.01
N PHE A 115 -4.37 3.18 -14.25
CA PHE A 115 -4.58 3.89 -13.00
C PHE A 115 -4.01 3.16 -11.76
N GLU A 116 -4.03 1.82 -11.76
CA GLU A 116 -3.51 0.93 -10.69
C GLU A 116 -1.98 0.84 -10.69
#